data_AF-A0A2V7JX91-F1
#
_entry.id   AF-A0A2V7JX91-F1
#
_cell.length_a   1.000
_cell.length_b   1.000
_cell.length_c   1.000
_cell.angle_alpha   90.00
_cell.angle_beta   90.00
_cell.angle_gamma   90.00
#
_symmetry.space_group_name_H-M   'P 1'
#
loop_
_entity.id
_entity.type
_entity.pdbx_description
1 polymer ?
#
loop_
_entity_poly.entity_id
_entity_poly.type
_entity_poly.pdbx_seq_one_letter_code
_entity_poly.pdbx_strand_id
1 'polypeptide(L)' 'QIMEGDIIRTIRTHAAHIGHFHTGGVPGRHELDDTQELDWRAIATAIADLGFPGFVAHEFVPTRDPLASLKQAVTACTV' A
#
# COMPACT_ATOMS: atom_id res chain seq x y z
N GLN A 1 1.72 14.84 1.72
CA GLN A 1 1.27 15.28 3.06
C GLN A 1 2.39 15.03 4.07
N ILE A 2 2.67 15.98 4.99
CA ILE A 2 3.71 15.83 6.03
C ILE A 2 3.11 15.55 7.42
N MET A 3 2.00 16.21 7.77
CA MET A 3 1.38 16.10 9.10
C MET A 3 0.50 14.85 9.25
N GLU A 4 -0.31 14.54 8.24
CA GLU A 4 -1.25 13.40 8.24
C GLU A 4 -0.83 12.30 7.23
N GLY A 5 0.42 12.37 6.75
CA GLY A 5 0.98 11.44 5.76
C GLY A 5 2.41 11.03 6.11
N ASP A 6 3.34 11.24 5.17
CA ASP A 6 4.75 10.84 5.32
C ASP A 6 4.92 9.37 5.71
N ILE A 7 4.17 8.54 4.98
CA ILE A 7 3.93 7.13 5.30
C ILE A 7 5.24 6.35 5.35
N ILE A 8 6.16 6.58 4.42
CA ILE A 8 7.45 5.87 4.37
C ILE A 8 8.30 6.17 5.61
N ARG A 9 8.37 7.45 6.06
CA ARG A 9 9.09 7.79 7.29
C ARG A 9 8.45 7.12 8.50
N THR A 10 7.11 7.16 8.58
CA THR A 10 6.35 6.52 9.65
C THR A 10 6.60 5.00 9.70
N ILE A 11 6.52 4.31 8.56
CA ILE A 11 6.79 2.87 8.45
C ILE A 11 8.21 2.56 8.93
N ARG A 12 9.22 3.27 8.41
CA ARG A 12 10.63 3.04 8.79
C ARG A 12 10.89 3.29 10.27
N THR A 13 10.25 4.31 10.84
CA THR A 13 10.42 4.69 12.25
C THR A 13 9.79 3.66 13.19
N HIS A 14 8.67 3.07 12.79
CA HIS A 14 7.86 2.20 13.65
C HIS A 14 7.85 0.72 13.21
N ALA A 15 8.76 0.31 12.32
CA ALA A 15 8.79 -1.02 11.72
C ALA A 15 8.75 -2.15 12.77
N ALA A 16 9.45 -1.99 13.90
CA ALA A 16 9.48 -2.96 14.99
C ALA A 16 8.13 -3.17 15.70
N HIS A 17 7.17 -2.27 15.50
CA HIS A 17 5.85 -2.29 16.12
C HIS A 17 4.72 -2.58 15.12
N ILE A 18 5.02 -2.67 13.83
CA ILE A 18 4.02 -2.93 12.79
C ILE A 18 4.01 -4.43 12.49
N GLY A 19 2.93 -5.11 12.87
CA GLY A 19 2.76 -6.55 12.64
C GLY A 19 2.06 -6.91 11.32
N HIS A 20 1.40 -5.95 10.67
CA HIS A 20 0.63 -6.20 9.45
C HIS A 20 0.36 -4.90 8.67
N PHE A 21 0.21 -5.00 7.34
CA PHE A 21 -0.08 -3.88 6.46
C PHE A 21 -1.33 -4.15 5.64
N HIS A 22 -2.19 -3.14 5.50
CA HIS A 22 -3.34 -3.14 4.62
C HIS A 22 -3.18 -2.07 3.54
N THR A 23 -3.70 -2.31 2.34
CA THR A 23 -3.62 -1.38 1.21
C THR A 23 -4.98 -0.96 0.69
N GLY A 24 -5.11 0.29 0.24
CA GLY A 24 -6.26 0.78 -0.52
C GLY A 24 -6.03 2.20 -1.04
N GLY A 25 -6.56 2.53 -2.22
CA GLY A 25 -6.41 3.85 -2.83
C GLY A 25 -7.02 4.98 -1.98
N VAL A 26 -6.42 6.17 -2.01
CA VAL A 26 -6.88 7.33 -1.24
C VAL A 26 -7.13 8.54 -2.16
N PRO A 27 -8.27 9.24 -2.05
CA PRO A 27 -9.43 8.93 -1.20
C PRO A 27 -10.31 7.81 -1.78
N GLY A 28 -11.23 7.28 -0.96
CA GLY A 28 -12.31 6.39 -1.43
C GLY A 28 -12.09 4.89 -1.23
N ARG A 29 -10.85 4.45 -0.94
CA ARG A 29 -10.52 3.04 -0.65
C ARG A 29 -10.79 2.12 -1.83
N HIS A 30 -10.39 2.57 -3.00
CA HIS A 30 -10.56 1.89 -4.29
C HIS A 30 -9.21 1.38 -4.83
N GLU A 31 -9.05 1.35 -6.14
CA GLU A 31 -7.87 0.88 -6.85
C GLU A 31 -6.55 1.53 -6.37
N LEU A 32 -5.45 0.76 -6.44
CA LEU A 32 -4.08 1.20 -6.17
C LEU A 32 -3.44 1.68 -7.48
N ASP A 33 -4.03 2.67 -8.13
CA ASP A 33 -3.59 3.17 -9.43
C ASP A 33 -3.12 4.64 -9.38
N ASP A 34 -2.99 5.28 -10.54
CA ASP A 34 -2.49 6.65 -10.69
C ASP A 34 -3.59 7.72 -10.53
N THR A 35 -4.82 7.33 -10.22
CA THR A 35 -5.94 8.27 -9.99
C THR A 35 -6.07 8.74 -8.54
N GLN A 36 -5.23 8.20 -7.65
CA GLN A 36 -5.22 8.41 -6.21
C GLN A 36 -3.87 8.97 -5.70
N GLU A 37 -3.77 9.39 -4.45
CA GLU A 37 -2.65 10.22 -3.97
C GLU A 37 -1.36 9.49 -3.54
N LEU A 38 -1.40 8.17 -3.36
CA LEU A 38 -0.29 7.35 -2.82
C LEU A 38 0.52 6.67 -3.92
N ASP A 39 1.85 6.66 -3.79
CA ASP A 39 2.69 5.79 -4.61
C ASP A 39 2.86 4.41 -3.93
N TRP A 40 2.03 3.44 -4.35
CA TRP A 40 2.04 2.10 -3.77
C TRP A 40 3.31 1.30 -4.07
N ARG A 41 4.00 1.60 -5.18
CA ARG A 41 5.27 0.93 -5.49
C ARG A 41 6.36 1.43 -4.56
N ALA A 42 6.46 2.74 -4.34
CA ALA A 42 7.41 3.31 -3.39
C ALA A 42 7.17 2.85 -1.94
N ILE A 43 5.90 2.78 -1.51
CA ILE A 43 5.51 2.27 -0.19
C ILE A 43 5.88 0.78 -0.05
N ALA A 44 5.56 -0.04 -1.06
CA ALA A 44 5.90 -1.46 -1.04
C ALA A 44 7.41 -1.70 -1.00
N THR A 45 8.20 -0.94 -1.78
CA THR A 45 9.67 -0.98 -1.69
C THR A 45 10.16 -0.64 -0.30
N ALA A 46 9.62 0.39 0.34
CA ALA A 46 10.02 0.75 1.70
C ALA A 46 9.71 -0.34 2.73
N ILE A 47 8.61 -1.09 2.57
CA ILE A 47 8.28 -2.25 3.41
C ILE A 47 9.24 -3.42 3.13
N ALA A 48 9.53 -3.70 1.86
CA ALA A 48 10.44 -4.77 1.44
C ALA A 48 11.89 -4.53 1.91
N ASP A 49 12.38 -3.29 1.83
CA ASP A 49 13.71 -2.87 2.30
C ASP A 49 13.91 -3.15 3.80
N LEU A 50 12.83 -3.18 4.58
CA LEU A 50 12.86 -3.49 6.01
C LEU A 50 12.88 -5.00 6.29
N GLY A 51 12.80 -5.84 5.27
CA GLY A 51 12.77 -7.30 5.40
C GLY A 51 11.53 -7.82 6.13
N PHE A 52 10.40 -7.12 6.02
CA PHE A 52 9.15 -7.52 6.67
C PHE A 52 8.73 -8.93 6.24
N PRO A 53 8.62 -9.91 7.17
CA PRO A 53 8.38 -11.31 6.80
C PRO A 53 6.90 -11.67 6.67
N GLY A 54 6.01 -10.74 6.98
CA GLY A 54 4.56 -10.97 6.98
C GLY A 54 3.91 -10.74 5.63
N PHE A 55 2.58 -10.75 5.64
CA PHE A 55 1.76 -10.48 4.46
C PHE A 55 1.30 -9.02 4.40
N VAL A 56 1.09 -8.52 3.18
CA VAL A 56 0.40 -7.27 2.89
C VAL A 56 -1.00 -7.61 2.39
N ALA A 57 -2.04 -7.13 3.06
CA ALA A 57 -3.43 -7.39 2.70
C ALA A 57 -3.97 -6.32 1.75
N HIS A 58 -4.54 -6.75 0.63
CA HIS A 58 -5.25 -5.85 -0.28
C HIS A 58 -6.69 -5.63 0.19
N GLU A 59 -6.93 -4.55 0.94
CA GLU A 59 -8.20 -4.25 1.61
C GLU A 59 -8.86 -3.00 1.01
N PHE A 60 -9.37 -3.16 -0.21
CA PHE A 60 -10.03 -2.09 -0.96
C PHE A 60 -11.30 -2.60 -1.64
N VAL A 61 -12.16 -1.69 -2.09
CA VAL A 61 -13.40 -1.99 -2.79
C VAL A 61 -13.24 -1.60 -4.27
N PRO A 62 -13.11 -2.58 -5.19
CA PRO A 62 -13.00 -2.29 -6.61
C PRO A 62 -14.21 -1.51 -7.14
N THR A 63 -13.96 -0.52 -8.01
CA THR A 63 -15.01 0.20 -8.75
C THR A 63 -15.22 -0.32 -10.18
N ARG A 64 -14.28 -1.15 -10.65
CA ARG A 64 -14.29 -1.85 -11.94
C ARG A 64 -14.20 -3.36 -11.72
N ASP A 65 -13.89 -4.13 -12.77
CA ASP A 65 -13.78 -5.60 -12.67
C ASP A 65 -12.91 -6.03 -11.47
N PRO A 66 -13.48 -6.76 -10.49
CA PRO A 66 -12.79 -7.04 -9.23
C PRO A 66 -11.47 -7.81 -9.38
N LEU A 67 -11.41 -8.78 -10.30
CA LEU A 67 -10.22 -9.59 -10.50
C LEU A 67 -9.11 -8.79 -11.20
N ALA A 68 -9.47 -7.95 -12.18
CA ALA A 68 -8.53 -7.05 -12.81
C ALA A 68 -7.99 -6.00 -11.83
N SER A 69 -8.81 -5.47 -10.92
CA SER A 69 -8.36 -4.55 -9.87
C SER A 69 -7.43 -5.25 -8.87
N LEU A 70 -7.78 -6.46 -8.41
CA LEU A 70 -6.91 -7.23 -7.50
C LEU A 70 -5.56 -7.57 -8.15
N LYS A 71 -5.55 -7.99 -9.42
CA LYS A 71 -4.32 -8.27 -10.17
C LYS A 71 -3.42 -7.03 -10.26
N GLN A 72 -4.01 -5.85 -10.52
CA GLN A 72 -3.25 -4.60 -10.53
C GLN A 72 -2.66 -4.28 -9.15
N ALA A 73 -3.45 -4.41 -8.08
CA ALA A 73 -2.99 -4.15 -6.71
C ALA A 73 -1.80 -5.04 -6.33
N VAL A 74 -1.87 -6.34 -6.62
CA VAL A 74 -0.76 -7.29 -6.42
C VAL A 74 0.47 -6.86 -7.22
N THR A 75 0.30 -6.49 -8.48
CA THR A 75 1.41 -6.06 -9.35
C THR A 75 2.06 -4.78 -8.84
N ALA A 76 1.28 -3.79 -8.39
CA ALA A 76 1.79 -2.53 -7.85
C ALA A 76 2.66 -2.73 -6.61
N CYS A 77 2.29 -3.70 -5.76
CA CYS A 77 2.99 -4.00 -4.51
C CYS A 77 4.04 -5.13 -4.62
N THR A 78 4.23 -5.72 -5.80
CA THR A 78 5.29 -6.71 -6.03
C THR A 78 6.58 -5.98 -6.45
N VAL A 79 7.58 -6.02 -5.57
CA VAL A 79 8.87 -5.30 -5.67
C VAL A 79 10.04 -6.21 -5.33
#